data_AF-A0A5J4S154-F1
#
_entry.id   AF-A0A5J4S154-F1
#
_cell.length_a   1.000
_cell.length_b   1.000
_cell.length_c   1.000
_cell.angle_alpha   90.00
_cell.angle_beta   90.00
_cell.angle_gamma   90.00
#
_symmetry.space_group_name_H-M   'P 1'
#
loop_
_entity.id
_entity.type
_entity.pdbx_description
1 polymer ?
#
loop_
_entity_poly.entity_id
_entity_poly.type
_entity_poly.pdbx_seq_one_letter_code
_entity_poly.pdbx_strand_id
1 'polypeptide(L)'
;MVNSKDLIFGVRSVIEAIQAGKEIDKILIKRDIQSDLSKELFAALKDTLIPVQRVPIERINRITQKNHQGVIAFISSVTYQKTEDLVPFLFEQGKDPFFIMLDGVTDVRNFGAIARTCECAAVDAVIIPVKGSAAVNADAVKTSAGALHTLPVCREQSLKNTIRFLKDSGFKIIAATEKGDYEYTKGNYAGPVCILMGAEDTGVSYENLSLCDEWVKIPVRGNIESLNVSVAAGILIYEALKQRNN
;
A
#
# COMPACT_ATOMS: atom_id res chain seq x y z
N MET A 1 21.20 -1.85 2.93
CA MET A 1 21.62 -3.01 2.11
C MET A 1 20.48 -4.01 2.15
N VAL A 2 19.94 -4.43 1.00
CA VAL A 2 18.85 -5.41 0.96
C VAL A 2 19.34 -6.72 1.56
N ASN A 3 18.63 -7.27 2.54
CA ASN A 3 19.02 -8.49 3.23
C ASN A 3 18.94 -9.68 2.26
N SER A 4 19.98 -10.51 2.22
CA SER A 4 20.07 -11.60 1.22
C SER A 4 18.99 -12.69 1.36
N LYS A 5 18.28 -12.72 2.50
CA LYS A 5 17.18 -13.65 2.78
C LYS A 5 15.87 -13.33 2.05
N ASP A 6 15.71 -12.10 1.59
CA ASP A 6 14.46 -11.62 0.96
C ASP A 6 14.57 -11.53 -0.56
N LEU A 7 15.58 -12.17 -1.16
CA LEU A 7 15.92 -12.04 -2.57
C LEU A 7 15.99 -13.41 -3.25
N ILE A 8 15.15 -13.62 -4.27
CA ILE A 8 15.21 -14.77 -5.17
C ILE A 8 15.73 -14.28 -6.52
N PHE A 9 16.63 -15.04 -7.16
CA PHE A 9 17.23 -14.66 -8.42
C PHE A 9 17.29 -15.85 -9.39
N GLY A 10 17.23 -15.56 -10.68
CA GLY A 10 17.13 -16.56 -11.74
C GLY A 10 15.68 -16.87 -12.11
N VAL A 11 15.43 -17.14 -13.40
CA VAL A 11 14.07 -17.26 -13.94
C VAL A 11 13.30 -18.43 -13.32
N ARG A 12 13.93 -19.61 -13.23
CA ARG A 12 13.30 -20.82 -12.68
C ARG A 12 12.95 -20.68 -11.20
N SER A 13 13.89 -20.20 -10.38
CA SER A 13 13.67 -19.99 -8.94
C SER A 13 12.49 -19.04 -8.67
N VAL A 14 12.31 -18.04 -9.52
CA VAL A 14 11.20 -17.08 -9.41
C VAL A 14 9.88 -17.74 -9.81
N ILE A 15 9.85 -18.55 -10.88
CA ILE A 15 8.67 -19.32 -11.27
C ILE A 15 8.25 -20.29 -10.15
N GLU A 16 9.21 -21.04 -9.60
CA GLU A 16 8.97 -21.97 -8.49
C GLU A 16 8.42 -21.25 -7.26
N ALA A 17 8.93 -20.05 -6.95
CA ALA A 17 8.43 -19.24 -5.85
C ALA A 17 6.98 -18.78 -6.06
N ILE A 18 6.63 -18.34 -7.28
CA ILE A 18 5.27 -17.96 -7.64
C ILE A 18 4.33 -19.17 -7.51
N GLN A 19 4.72 -20.31 -8.07
CA GLN A 19 3.91 -21.55 -8.04
C GLN A 19 3.76 -22.12 -6.63
N ALA A 20 4.76 -21.95 -5.77
CA ALA A 20 4.70 -22.32 -4.36
C ALA A 20 3.84 -21.35 -3.51
N GLY A 21 3.23 -20.33 -4.12
CA GLY A 21 2.42 -19.34 -3.41
C GLY A 21 3.22 -18.46 -2.44
N LYS A 22 4.52 -18.25 -2.69
CA LYS A 22 5.30 -17.34 -1.86
C LYS A 22 4.83 -15.91 -2.07
N GLU A 23 4.78 -15.15 -0.98
CA GLU A 23 4.49 -13.72 -1.02
C GLU A 23 5.66 -12.98 -1.67
N ILE A 24 5.41 -12.42 -2.86
CA ILE A 24 6.41 -11.67 -3.63
C ILE A 24 6.00 -10.20 -3.69
N ASP A 25 6.86 -9.33 -3.18
CA ASP A 25 6.65 -7.89 -3.20
C ASP A 25 6.72 -7.34 -4.63
N LYS A 26 7.76 -7.69 -5.39
CA LYS A 26 7.92 -7.28 -6.81
C LYS A 26 8.99 -8.09 -7.52
N ILE A 27 8.97 -8.04 -8.85
CA ILE A 27 9.94 -8.68 -9.72
C ILE A 27 10.60 -7.63 -10.62
N LEU A 28 11.93 -7.65 -10.68
CA LEU A 28 12.73 -6.90 -11.64
C LEU A 28 13.14 -7.82 -12.78
N ILE A 29 12.90 -7.37 -14.00
CA ILE A 29 13.23 -8.10 -15.23
C ILE A 29 14.10 -7.21 -16.12
N LYS A 30 15.16 -7.77 -16.72
CA LYS A 30 15.95 -7.08 -17.74
C LYS A 30 15.05 -6.68 -18.92
N ARG A 31 15.13 -5.42 -19.37
CA ARG A 31 14.31 -4.87 -20.47
C ARG A 31 14.26 -5.76 -21.73
N ASP A 32 15.40 -6.31 -22.13
CA ASP A 32 15.56 -7.04 -23.39
C ASP A 32 15.59 -8.56 -23.20
N ILE A 33 14.91 -9.08 -22.17
CA ILE A 33 14.85 -10.53 -21.97
C ILE A 33 13.94 -11.17 -23.04
N GLN A 34 14.53 -11.97 -23.92
CA GLN A 34 13.81 -12.77 -24.91
C GLN A 34 14.32 -14.20 -24.84
N SER A 35 13.59 -15.06 -24.12
CA SER A 35 13.86 -16.49 -24.02
C SER A 35 12.55 -17.24 -23.80
N ASP A 36 12.51 -18.54 -24.06
CA ASP A 36 11.29 -19.33 -23.78
C ASP A 36 10.96 -19.35 -22.28
N LEU A 37 12.00 -19.35 -21.43
CA LEU A 37 11.89 -19.18 -19.98
C LEU A 37 11.24 -17.85 -19.57
N SER A 38 11.44 -16.76 -20.33
CA SER A 38 10.75 -15.50 -20.01
C SER A 38 9.26 -15.57 -20.34
N LYS A 39 8.86 -16.31 -21.38
CA LYS A 39 7.44 -16.55 -21.68
C LYS A 39 6.75 -17.36 -20.57
N GLU A 40 7.41 -18.40 -20.05
CA GLU A 40 6.91 -19.18 -18.91
C GLU A 40 6.73 -18.32 -17.66
N LEU A 41 7.69 -17.44 -17.37
CA LEU A 41 7.58 -16.49 -16.26
C LEU A 41 6.36 -15.56 -16.41
N PHE A 42 6.15 -15.00 -17.60
CA PHE A 42 4.97 -14.15 -17.83
C PHE A 42 3.65 -14.93 -17.76
N ALA A 43 3.65 -16.21 -18.15
CA ALA A 43 2.49 -17.08 -17.98
C ALA A 43 2.18 -17.31 -16.49
N ALA A 44 3.20 -17.58 -15.66
CA ALA A 44 3.04 -17.74 -14.22
C ALA A 44 2.56 -16.45 -13.53
N LEU A 45 2.84 -15.28 -14.10
CA LEU A 45 2.46 -13.98 -13.53
C LEU A 45 1.04 -13.52 -13.87
N LYS A 46 0.39 -14.13 -14.86
CA LYS A 46 -0.84 -13.62 -15.47
C LYS A 46 -1.97 -13.39 -14.47
N ASP A 47 -2.10 -14.28 -13.49
CA ASP A 47 -3.18 -14.27 -12.50
C ASP A 47 -2.69 -13.78 -11.12
N THR A 48 -1.57 -13.04 -11.09
CA THR A 48 -0.97 -12.54 -9.85
C THR A 48 -1.02 -11.01 -9.78
N LEU A 49 -0.99 -10.47 -8.56
CA LEU A 49 -0.86 -9.04 -8.30
C LEU A 49 0.60 -8.60 -8.14
N ILE A 50 1.56 -9.42 -8.58
CA ILE A 50 2.97 -9.17 -8.39
C ILE A 50 3.43 -8.08 -9.37
N PRO A 51 3.90 -6.91 -8.90
CA PRO A 51 4.40 -5.85 -9.77
C PRO A 51 5.68 -6.28 -10.49
N VAL A 52 5.69 -6.12 -11.81
CA VAL A 52 6.86 -6.39 -12.66
C VAL A 52 7.46 -5.08 -13.16
N GLN A 53 8.75 -4.86 -12.92
CA GLN A 53 9.47 -3.70 -13.42
C GLN A 53 10.57 -4.10 -14.40
N ARG A 54 10.52 -3.53 -15.60
CA ARG A 54 11.56 -3.71 -16.62
C ARG A 54 12.70 -2.72 -16.42
N VAL A 55 13.88 -3.20 -16.08
CA VAL A 55 15.04 -2.39 -15.69
C VAL A 55 16.28 -2.70 -16.54
N PRO A 56 17.22 -1.74 -16.69
CA PRO A 56 18.53 -2.02 -17.24
C PRO A 56 19.29 -3.07 -16.42
N ILE A 57 20.17 -3.83 -17.05
CA ILE A 57 20.89 -4.93 -16.38
C ILE A 57 21.79 -4.41 -15.25
N GLU A 58 22.31 -3.19 -15.40
CA GLU A 58 23.14 -2.50 -14.42
C GLU A 58 22.40 -2.32 -13.09
N ARG A 59 21.08 -2.08 -13.14
CA ARG A 59 20.26 -1.96 -11.92
C ARG A 59 20.17 -3.28 -11.17
N ILE A 60 20.12 -4.39 -11.89
CA ILE A 60 20.07 -5.75 -11.34
C ILE A 60 21.45 -6.11 -10.75
N ASN A 61 22.52 -5.84 -11.49
CA ASN A 61 23.92 -6.08 -11.06
C ASN A 61 24.30 -5.29 -9.80
N ARG A 62 23.71 -4.10 -9.60
CA ARG A 62 23.88 -3.30 -8.37
C ARG A 62 23.24 -3.95 -7.14
N ILE A 63 22.21 -4.77 -7.33
CA ILE A 63 21.51 -5.45 -6.23
C ILE A 63 22.24 -6.73 -5.83
N THR A 64 22.68 -7.52 -6.81
CA THR A 64 23.42 -8.75 -6.57
C THR A 64 24.40 -9.05 -7.70
N GLN A 65 25.58 -9.54 -7.34
CA GLN A 65 26.57 -10.02 -8.31
C GLN A 65 26.42 -11.53 -8.61
N LYS A 66 25.42 -12.21 -8.02
CA LYS A 66 25.14 -13.62 -8.29
C LYS A 66 24.51 -13.80 -9.69
N ASN A 67 24.56 -15.02 -10.23
CA ASN A 67 23.97 -15.32 -11.54
C ASN A 67 22.43 -15.25 -11.51
N HIS A 68 21.89 -14.06 -11.71
CA HIS A 68 20.46 -13.77 -11.68
C HIS A 68 19.75 -13.95 -13.03
N GLN A 69 20.48 -14.21 -14.12
CA GLN A 69 19.90 -14.43 -15.47
C GLN A 69 18.93 -13.31 -15.94
N GLY A 70 19.16 -12.08 -15.47
CA GLY A 70 18.30 -10.93 -15.74
C GLY A 70 16.96 -10.88 -15.00
N VAL A 71 16.70 -11.74 -14.00
CA VAL A 71 15.46 -11.70 -13.19
C VAL A 71 15.75 -11.80 -11.70
N ILE A 72 15.12 -10.91 -10.92
CA ILE A 72 15.16 -10.92 -9.45
C ILE A 72 13.75 -10.72 -8.91
N ALA A 73 13.36 -11.50 -7.90
CA ALA A 73 12.16 -11.29 -7.11
C ALA A 73 12.52 -10.89 -5.68
N PHE A 74 11.74 -9.97 -5.12
CA PHE A 74 11.81 -9.57 -3.72
C PHE A 74 10.69 -10.28 -2.96
N ILE A 75 11.04 -11.05 -1.93
CA ILE A 75 10.06 -11.72 -1.07
C ILE A 75 9.45 -10.67 -0.13
N SER A 76 8.14 -10.73 0.08
CA SER A 76 7.47 -9.90 1.08
C SER A 76 7.51 -10.57 2.45
N SER A 77 7.63 -9.78 3.50
CA SER A 77 7.64 -10.27 4.88
C SER A 77 6.23 -10.42 5.48
N VAL A 78 5.19 -10.18 4.69
CA VAL A 78 3.78 -10.16 5.09
C VAL A 78 2.91 -10.80 4.01
N THR A 79 1.72 -11.24 4.41
CA THR A 79 0.67 -11.72 3.50
C THR A 79 -0.22 -10.56 3.09
N TYR A 80 -0.42 -10.39 1.79
CA TYR A 80 -1.40 -9.42 1.28
C TYR A 80 -2.79 -10.01 1.28
N GLN A 81 -3.77 -9.19 1.62
CA GLN A 81 -5.18 -9.53 1.54
C GLN A 81 -5.84 -8.77 0.39
N LYS A 82 -7.04 -9.21 -0.01
CA LYS A 82 -7.86 -8.49 -0.96
C LYS A 82 -8.93 -7.72 -0.21
N THR A 83 -9.17 -6.49 -0.64
CA THR A 83 -10.22 -5.65 -0.04
C THR A 83 -11.59 -6.30 -0.20
N GLU A 84 -11.82 -6.99 -1.32
CA GLU A 84 -13.06 -7.71 -1.65
C GLU A 84 -13.38 -8.85 -0.68
N ASP A 85 -12.36 -9.49 -0.09
CA ASP A 85 -12.55 -10.57 0.88
C ASP A 85 -12.72 -10.02 2.31
N LEU A 86 -11.97 -8.97 2.63
CA LEU A 86 -11.92 -8.42 3.99
C LEU A 86 -13.17 -7.60 4.35
N VAL A 87 -13.72 -6.85 3.39
CA VAL A 87 -14.89 -5.98 3.64
C VAL A 87 -16.12 -6.77 4.10
N PRO A 88 -16.58 -7.81 3.39
CA PRO A 88 -17.72 -8.63 3.83
C PRO A 88 -17.47 -9.26 5.20
N PHE A 89 -16.26 -9.79 5.42
CA PHE A 89 -15.89 -10.41 6.69
C PHE A 89 -16.02 -9.48 7.90
N LEU A 90 -15.64 -8.21 7.77
CA LEU A 90 -15.77 -7.23 8.86
C LEU A 90 -17.23 -6.85 9.11
N PHE A 91 -18.04 -6.70 8.05
CA PHE A 91 -19.47 -6.43 8.19
C PHE A 91 -20.23 -7.61 8.81
N GLU A 92 -19.90 -8.84 8.46
CA GLU A 92 -20.49 -10.05 9.07
C GLU A 92 -20.21 -10.14 10.57
N GLN A 93 -19.11 -9.54 11.05
CA GLN A 93 -18.81 -9.42 12.47
C GLN A 93 -19.59 -8.29 13.17
N GLY A 94 -20.41 -7.54 12.43
CA GLY A 94 -21.14 -6.38 12.96
C GLY A 94 -20.23 -5.19 13.30
N LYS A 95 -19.04 -5.12 12.71
CA LYS A 95 -18.13 -3.97 12.88
C LYS A 95 -18.51 -2.84 11.94
N ASP A 96 -18.18 -1.62 12.36
CA ASP A 96 -17.99 -0.48 11.47
C ASP A 96 -16.52 -0.45 11.05
N PRO A 97 -16.16 -0.83 9.81
CA PRO A 97 -14.76 -0.93 9.43
C PRO A 97 -14.09 0.45 9.32
N PHE A 98 -12.83 0.53 9.73
CA PHE A 98 -12.00 1.72 9.55
C PHE A 98 -10.74 1.40 8.76
N PHE A 99 -10.64 1.91 7.52
CA PHE A 99 -9.51 1.67 6.62
C PHE A 99 -8.69 2.93 6.34
N ILE A 100 -7.42 2.75 6.01
CA ILE A 100 -6.53 3.79 5.48
C ILE A 100 -6.08 3.41 4.07
N MET A 101 -6.28 4.29 3.10
CA MET A 101 -5.83 4.09 1.72
C MET A 101 -4.70 5.06 1.39
N LEU A 102 -3.60 4.53 0.85
CA LEU A 102 -2.40 5.32 0.54
C LEU A 102 -2.18 5.40 -0.97
N ASP A 103 -2.42 6.57 -1.56
CA ASP A 103 -2.18 6.87 -2.96
C ASP A 103 -0.74 7.38 -3.16
N GLY A 104 0.16 6.48 -3.56
CA GLY A 104 1.51 6.87 -3.98
C GLY A 104 2.55 7.03 -2.85
N VAL A 105 2.28 6.54 -1.64
CA VAL A 105 3.27 6.60 -0.55
C VAL A 105 4.39 5.59 -0.80
N THR A 106 5.54 6.06 -1.29
CA THR A 106 6.68 5.22 -1.69
C THR A 106 7.77 5.06 -0.62
N ASP A 107 7.90 5.97 0.35
CA ASP A 107 8.90 5.83 1.44
C ASP A 107 8.46 4.77 2.45
N VAL A 108 9.29 3.73 2.59
CA VAL A 108 9.12 2.62 3.53
C VAL A 108 9.05 3.08 4.99
N ARG A 109 9.74 4.17 5.35
CA ARG A 109 9.70 4.74 6.70
C ARG A 109 8.34 5.37 6.99
N ASN A 110 7.81 6.15 6.04
CA ASN A 110 6.49 6.74 6.14
C ASN A 110 5.42 5.65 6.21
N PHE A 111 5.48 4.66 5.30
CA PHE A 111 4.55 3.53 5.32
C PHE A 111 4.57 2.78 6.66
N GLY A 112 5.75 2.43 7.18
CA GLY A 112 5.86 1.74 8.46
C GLY A 112 5.35 2.57 9.64
N ALA A 113 5.61 3.88 9.67
CA ALA A 113 5.09 4.78 10.70
C ALA A 113 3.55 4.90 10.66
N ILE A 114 2.97 4.94 9.45
CA ILE A 114 1.52 4.93 9.26
C ILE A 114 0.94 3.59 9.74
N ALA A 115 1.52 2.46 9.32
CA ALA A 115 1.07 1.13 9.73
C ALA A 115 1.12 0.96 11.25
N ARG A 116 2.18 1.46 11.91
CA ARG A 116 2.27 1.46 13.37
C ARG A 116 1.14 2.26 14.01
N THR A 117 0.83 3.43 13.45
CA THR A 117 -0.26 4.28 13.94
C THR A 117 -1.62 3.62 13.74
N CYS A 118 -1.83 2.98 12.58
CA CYS A 118 -3.03 2.22 12.25
C CYS A 118 -3.27 1.12 13.28
N GLU A 119 -2.24 0.31 13.58
CA GLU A 119 -2.33 -0.76 14.57
C GLU A 119 -2.66 -0.21 15.96
N CYS A 120 -1.99 0.87 16.40
CA CYS A 120 -2.29 1.48 17.70
C CYS A 120 -3.71 2.05 17.80
N ALA A 121 -4.29 2.47 16.69
CA ALA A 121 -5.64 3.05 16.63
C ALA A 121 -6.72 2.02 16.24
N ALA A 122 -6.38 0.73 16.16
CA ALA A 122 -7.28 -0.34 15.75
C ALA A 122 -7.95 -0.11 14.37
N VAL A 123 -7.19 0.45 13.42
CA VAL A 123 -7.56 0.48 11.99
C VAL A 123 -7.60 -0.97 11.48
N ASP A 124 -8.66 -1.35 10.78
CA ASP A 124 -8.88 -2.73 10.35
C ASP A 124 -8.00 -3.12 9.14
N ALA A 125 -7.63 -2.17 8.28
CA ALA A 125 -6.73 -2.44 7.15
C ALA A 125 -6.06 -1.20 6.55
N VAL A 126 -4.93 -1.42 5.90
CA VAL A 126 -4.26 -0.43 5.03
C VAL A 126 -4.30 -0.90 3.58
N ILE A 127 -4.82 -0.06 2.68
CA ILE A 127 -4.90 -0.32 1.24
C ILE A 127 -3.78 0.43 0.53
N ILE A 128 -3.02 -0.28 -0.31
CA ILE A 128 -1.96 0.26 -1.15
C ILE A 128 -2.12 -0.17 -2.62
N PRO A 129 -1.71 0.64 -3.59
CA PRO A 129 -1.69 0.24 -4.99
C PRO A 129 -0.55 -0.76 -5.26
N VAL A 130 -0.72 -1.63 -6.26
CA VAL A 130 0.36 -2.53 -6.75
C VAL A 130 1.58 -1.73 -7.25
N LYS A 131 1.36 -0.52 -7.80
CA LYS A 131 2.41 0.34 -8.35
C LYS A 131 2.46 1.64 -7.59
N GLY A 132 3.67 2.18 -7.40
CA GLY A 132 3.86 3.46 -6.72
C GLY A 132 3.67 3.39 -5.20
N SER A 133 3.72 2.20 -4.60
CA SER A 133 3.71 2.01 -3.15
C SER A 133 5.09 1.67 -2.61
N ALA A 134 5.25 1.89 -1.30
CA ALA A 134 6.37 1.35 -0.54
C ALA A 134 6.36 -0.19 -0.56
N ALA A 135 7.55 -0.78 -0.57
CA ALA A 135 7.71 -2.22 -0.45
C ALA A 135 7.45 -2.65 1.00
N VAL A 136 6.69 -3.74 1.20
CA VAL A 136 6.48 -4.31 2.54
C VAL A 136 7.53 -5.39 2.81
N ASN A 137 8.72 -4.91 3.16
CA ASN A 137 9.91 -5.71 3.42
C ASN A 137 10.35 -5.61 4.90
N ALA A 138 11.47 -6.23 5.26
CA ALA A 138 12.00 -6.19 6.61
C ALA A 138 12.23 -4.77 7.16
N ASP A 139 12.57 -3.80 6.31
CA ASP A 139 12.72 -2.40 6.73
C ASP A 139 11.36 -1.80 7.12
N ALA A 140 10.30 -2.07 6.35
CA ALA A 140 8.92 -1.66 6.66
C ALA A 140 8.45 -2.27 7.99
N VAL A 141 8.68 -3.58 8.17
CA VAL A 141 8.33 -4.29 9.40
C VAL A 141 9.06 -3.68 10.60
N LYS A 142 10.36 -3.41 10.47
CA LYS A 142 11.17 -2.79 11.51
C LYS A 142 10.68 -1.39 11.87
N THR A 143 10.42 -0.53 10.87
CA THR A 143 9.93 0.83 11.11
C THR A 143 8.53 0.85 11.70
N SER A 144 7.70 -0.15 11.36
CA SER A 144 6.36 -0.34 11.93
C SER A 144 6.35 -0.91 13.37
N ALA A 145 7.51 -1.23 13.93
CA ALA A 145 7.64 -1.93 15.22
C ALA A 145 6.85 -3.26 15.27
N GLY A 146 6.75 -3.97 14.14
CA GLY A 146 6.06 -5.25 14.02
C GLY A 146 4.56 -5.17 13.70
N ALA A 147 3.97 -3.98 13.61
CA ALA A 147 2.55 -3.80 13.31
C ALA A 147 2.12 -4.49 12.00
N LEU A 148 3.00 -4.52 11.00
CA LEU A 148 2.72 -5.18 9.71
C LEU A 148 2.61 -6.72 9.79
N HIS A 149 2.87 -7.34 10.94
CA HIS A 149 2.58 -8.76 11.15
C HIS A 149 1.12 -9.06 11.51
N THR A 150 0.39 -8.08 12.04
CA THR A 150 -0.99 -8.23 12.50
C THR A 150 -1.96 -7.40 11.68
N LEU A 151 -1.56 -6.18 11.30
CA LEU A 151 -2.36 -5.26 10.50
C LEU A 151 -2.53 -5.78 9.05
N PRO A 152 -3.77 -6.04 8.60
CA PRO A 152 -4.04 -6.41 7.21
C PRO A 152 -3.57 -5.34 6.23
N VAL A 153 -2.78 -5.75 5.24
CA VAL A 153 -2.38 -4.89 4.11
C VAL A 153 -3.05 -5.41 2.85
N CYS A 154 -3.92 -4.59 2.27
CA CYS A 154 -4.61 -4.88 1.02
C CYS A 154 -3.85 -4.27 -0.17
N ARG A 155 -3.56 -5.08 -1.19
CA ARG A 155 -2.82 -4.63 -2.36
C ARG A 155 -3.71 -4.67 -3.60
N GLU A 156 -3.96 -3.50 -4.18
CA GLU A 156 -5.00 -3.33 -5.19
C GLU A 156 -4.44 -2.85 -6.55
N GLN A 157 -5.00 -3.37 -7.65
CA GLN A 157 -4.57 -2.98 -9.00
C GLN A 157 -4.96 -1.54 -9.34
N SER A 158 -6.12 -1.09 -8.86
CA SER A 158 -6.71 0.19 -9.19
C SER A 158 -7.41 0.77 -7.97
N LEU A 159 -6.79 1.79 -7.35
CA LEU A 159 -7.42 2.51 -6.24
C LEU A 159 -8.77 3.09 -6.63
N LYS A 160 -8.91 3.57 -7.87
CA LYS A 160 -10.19 4.04 -8.42
C LYS A 160 -11.31 2.99 -8.32
N ASN A 161 -11.02 1.75 -8.71
CA ASN A 161 -12.00 0.67 -8.62
C ASN A 161 -12.23 0.27 -7.15
N THR A 162 -11.18 0.22 -6.34
CA THR A 162 -11.30 -0.04 -4.90
C THR A 162 -12.15 1.01 -4.19
N ILE A 163 -11.98 2.30 -4.50
CA ILE A 163 -12.80 3.39 -3.95
C ILE A 163 -14.27 3.16 -4.30
N ARG A 164 -14.59 2.83 -5.55
CA ARG A 164 -15.97 2.53 -5.97
C ARG A 164 -16.54 1.33 -5.22
N PHE A 165 -15.78 0.24 -5.15
CA PHE A 165 -16.17 -0.96 -4.41
C PHE A 165 -16.48 -0.66 -2.93
N LEU A 166 -15.61 0.10 -2.26
CA LEU A 166 -15.81 0.51 -0.87
C LEU A 166 -17.09 1.34 -0.72
N LYS A 167 -17.33 2.30 -1.62
CA LYS A 167 -18.57 3.12 -1.60
C LYS A 167 -19.83 2.28 -1.82
N ASP A 168 -19.80 1.38 -2.80
CA ASP A 168 -20.90 0.45 -3.06
C ASP A 168 -21.15 -0.49 -1.87
N SER A 169 -20.12 -0.73 -1.04
CA SER A 169 -20.18 -1.50 0.20
C SER A 169 -20.57 -0.65 1.43
N GLY A 170 -20.89 0.63 1.26
CA GLY A 170 -21.34 1.51 2.35
C GLY A 170 -20.24 2.28 3.08
N PHE A 171 -19.00 2.25 2.61
CA PHE A 171 -17.94 3.10 3.16
C PHE A 171 -18.12 4.54 2.72
N LYS A 172 -17.86 5.45 3.67
CA LYS A 172 -17.53 6.84 3.35
C LYS A 172 -16.05 6.99 3.07
N ILE A 173 -15.71 7.68 1.99
CA ILE A 173 -14.32 7.94 1.59
C ILE A 173 -13.96 9.39 1.87
N ILE A 174 -12.99 9.61 2.76
CA ILE A 174 -12.56 10.94 3.19
C ILE A 174 -11.14 11.18 2.69
N ALA A 175 -10.95 12.16 1.82
CA ALA A 175 -9.63 12.53 1.32
C ALA A 175 -8.94 13.56 2.19
N ALA A 176 -7.69 13.30 2.56
CA ALA A 176 -6.79 14.28 3.17
C ALA A 176 -6.05 15.06 2.09
N THR A 177 -6.38 16.35 1.92
CA THR A 177 -5.74 17.22 0.94
C THR A 177 -5.72 18.67 1.40
N GLU A 178 -4.69 19.42 1.04
CA GLU A 178 -4.60 20.87 1.28
C GLU A 178 -5.78 21.64 0.64
N LYS A 179 -6.35 21.08 -0.43
CA LYS A 179 -7.50 21.63 -1.17
C LYS A 179 -8.84 21.30 -0.50
N GLY A 180 -8.82 20.77 0.72
CA GLY A 180 -10.02 20.39 1.45
C GLY A 180 -10.96 21.57 1.71
N ASP A 181 -12.25 21.29 1.61
CA ASP A 181 -13.31 22.28 1.79
C ASP A 181 -13.36 22.77 3.24
N TYR A 182 -13.07 21.88 4.19
CA TYR A 182 -13.10 22.17 5.63
C TYR A 182 -11.99 21.45 6.42
N GLU A 183 -11.82 21.88 7.66
CA GLU A 183 -10.84 21.32 8.58
C GLU A 183 -11.17 19.87 8.94
N TYR A 184 -10.13 19.05 9.13
CA TYR A 184 -10.23 17.63 9.45
C TYR A 184 -11.15 17.29 10.63
N THR A 185 -11.28 18.19 11.60
CA THR A 185 -12.17 18.03 12.76
C THR A 185 -13.67 18.09 12.43
N LYS A 186 -14.03 18.61 11.24
CA LYS A 186 -15.42 18.70 10.78
C LYS A 186 -15.83 17.53 9.89
N GLY A 187 -14.88 16.71 9.46
CA GLY A 187 -15.18 15.47 8.74
C GLY A 187 -16.00 14.53 9.62
N ASN A 188 -16.90 13.77 9.00
CA ASN A 188 -17.70 12.78 9.72
C ASN A 188 -17.11 11.38 9.52
N TYR A 189 -16.37 10.91 10.53
CA TYR A 189 -15.69 9.61 10.54
C TYR A 189 -16.49 8.47 11.21
N ALA A 190 -17.80 8.66 11.43
CA ALA A 190 -18.67 7.63 12.01
C ALA A 190 -19.04 6.55 10.98
N GLY A 191 -19.33 5.33 11.45
CA GLY A 191 -19.69 4.20 10.60
C GLY A 191 -18.53 3.67 9.75
N PRO A 192 -18.78 2.90 8.69
CA PRO A 192 -17.74 2.42 7.78
C PRO A 192 -17.01 3.59 7.08
N VAL A 193 -15.70 3.71 7.27
CA VAL A 193 -14.92 4.85 6.74
C VAL A 193 -13.56 4.42 6.20
N CYS A 194 -13.15 5.05 5.10
CA CYS A 194 -11.80 4.94 4.57
C CYS A 194 -11.19 6.34 4.42
N ILE A 195 -10.04 6.58 5.05
CA ILE A 195 -9.30 7.83 4.86
C ILE A 195 -8.26 7.63 3.76
N LEU A 196 -8.38 8.41 2.70
CA LEU A 196 -7.47 8.43 1.57
C LEU A 196 -6.39 9.51 1.77
N MET A 197 -5.13 9.10 1.68
CA MET A 197 -3.99 10.00 1.78
C MET A 197 -3.01 9.84 0.64
N GLY A 198 -2.37 10.94 0.25
CA GLY A 198 -1.49 11.00 -0.91
C GLY A 198 -0.01 10.94 -0.59
N ALA A 199 0.80 10.83 -1.64
CA ALA A 199 2.24 10.99 -1.57
C ALA A 199 2.64 12.41 -1.13
N GLU A 200 3.84 12.56 -0.56
CA GLU A 200 4.33 13.87 -0.09
C GLU A 200 4.47 14.90 -1.22
N ASP A 201 4.96 14.47 -2.39
CA ASP A 201 5.28 15.39 -3.49
C ASP A 201 4.07 15.71 -4.38
N THR A 202 3.17 14.73 -4.58
CA THR A 202 2.07 14.85 -5.54
C THR A 202 0.69 14.93 -4.89
N GLY A 203 0.60 14.65 -3.59
CA GLY A 203 -0.68 14.45 -2.92
C GLY A 203 -1.46 13.29 -3.52
N VAL A 204 -2.78 13.34 -3.33
CA VAL A 204 -3.73 12.38 -3.92
C VAL A 204 -4.01 12.78 -5.37
N SER A 205 -4.06 11.80 -6.27
CA SER A 205 -4.41 12.08 -7.67
C SER A 205 -5.83 12.66 -7.79
N TYR A 206 -6.02 13.61 -8.71
CA TYR A 206 -7.33 14.26 -8.90
C TYR A 206 -8.43 13.24 -9.25
N GLU A 207 -8.09 12.20 -10.00
CA GLU A 207 -9.04 11.12 -10.33
C GLU A 207 -9.57 10.43 -9.07
N ASN A 208 -8.70 10.11 -8.10
CA ASN A 208 -9.12 9.49 -6.85
C ASN A 208 -9.85 10.49 -5.94
N LEU A 209 -9.38 11.74 -5.88
CA LEU A 209 -10.04 12.82 -5.12
C LEU A 209 -11.49 13.02 -5.58
N SER A 210 -11.74 13.05 -6.89
CA SER A 210 -13.07 13.27 -7.46
C SER A 210 -14.10 12.20 -7.09
N LEU A 211 -13.67 11.04 -6.56
CA LEU A 211 -14.53 9.95 -6.13
C LEU A 211 -14.82 9.96 -4.62
N CYS A 212 -14.06 10.75 -3.86
CA CYS A 212 -14.21 10.86 -2.41
C CYS A 212 -15.49 11.62 -2.05
N ASP A 213 -16.08 11.28 -0.91
CA ASP A 213 -17.30 11.91 -0.41
C ASP A 213 -17.02 13.24 0.28
N GLU A 214 -15.89 13.33 0.97
CA GLU A 214 -15.48 14.50 1.75
C GLU A 214 -13.99 14.80 1.52
N TRP A 215 -13.64 16.08 1.39
CA TRP A 215 -12.24 16.54 1.33
C TRP A 215 -11.91 17.37 2.56
N VAL A 216 -10.97 16.88 3.36
CA VAL A 216 -10.55 17.53 4.60
C VAL A 216 -9.12 18.02 4.52
N LYS A 217 -8.83 19.12 5.22
CA LYS A 217 -7.48 19.66 5.37
C LYS A 217 -7.06 19.79 6.83
N ILE A 218 -5.76 19.61 7.08
CA ILE A 218 -5.16 19.95 8.37
C ILE A 218 -4.72 21.42 8.29
N PRO A 219 -5.17 22.31 9.20
CA PRO A 219 -4.80 23.71 9.15
C PRO A 219 -3.30 23.88 9.42
N VAL A 220 -2.59 24.51 8.48
CA VAL A 220 -1.18 24.88 8.62
C VAL A 220 -1.10 26.39 8.84
N ARG A 221 -0.45 26.82 9.93
CA ARG A 221 -0.31 28.24 10.31
C ARG A 221 1.13 28.76 10.21
N GLY A 222 2.05 27.91 9.77
CA GLY A 222 3.46 28.24 9.61
C GLY A 222 3.81 28.64 8.18
N ASN A 223 5.11 28.80 7.92
CA ASN A 223 5.64 29.19 6.61
C ASN A 223 5.91 28.00 5.68
N ILE A 224 5.76 26.77 6.16
CA ILE A 224 5.88 25.54 5.36
C ILE A 224 4.50 25.09 4.90
N GLU A 225 4.43 24.51 3.72
CA GLU A 225 3.16 24.29 3.01
C GLU A 225 2.48 22.97 3.39
N SER A 226 3.21 21.98 3.92
CA SER A 226 2.68 20.65 4.18
C SER A 226 3.32 19.95 5.37
N LEU A 227 2.60 18.95 5.88
CA LEU A 227 3.10 18.01 6.88
C LEU A 227 3.65 16.75 6.20
N ASN A 228 4.60 16.08 6.86
CA ASN A 228 4.97 14.72 6.49
C ASN A 228 3.72 13.82 6.54
N VAL A 229 3.59 12.93 5.54
CA VAL A 229 2.39 12.11 5.38
C VAL A 229 2.10 11.23 6.60
N SER A 230 3.12 10.71 7.30
CA SER A 230 2.91 9.88 8.48
C SER A 230 2.36 10.68 9.68
N VAL A 231 2.76 11.95 9.81
CA VAL A 231 2.23 12.87 10.83
C VAL A 231 0.79 13.24 10.52
N ALA A 232 0.48 13.57 9.26
CA ALA A 232 -0.88 13.82 8.81
C ALA A 232 -1.80 12.62 9.06
N ALA A 233 -1.31 11.40 8.78
CA ALA A 233 -2.01 10.15 9.08
C ALA A 233 -2.40 10.08 10.55
N GLY A 234 -1.45 10.31 11.45
CA GLY A 234 -1.71 10.23 12.88
C GLY A 234 -2.77 11.21 13.36
N ILE A 235 -2.73 12.46 12.86
CA ILE A 235 -3.74 13.47 13.21
C ILE A 235 -5.14 13.01 12.78
N LEU A 236 -5.28 12.54 11.54
CA LEU A 236 -6.57 12.11 10.98
C LEU A 236 -7.08 10.82 11.61
N ILE A 237 -6.20 9.83 11.83
CA ILE A 237 -6.54 8.55 12.44
C ILE A 237 -7.04 8.76 13.88
N TYR A 238 -6.37 9.59 14.68
CA TYR A 238 -6.79 9.83 16.05
C TYR A 238 -8.03 10.74 16.16
N GLU A 239 -8.26 11.64 15.21
CA GLU A 239 -9.54 12.35 15.13
C GLU A 239 -10.69 11.41 14.78
N ALA A 240 -10.50 10.50 13.82
CA ALA A 240 -11.48 9.46 13.52
C ALA A 240 -11.75 8.58 14.73
N LEU A 241 -10.70 8.09 15.41
CA LEU A 241 -10.83 7.30 16.64
C LEU A 241 -11.63 8.04 17.73
N LYS A 242 -11.35 9.33 17.91
CA LYS A 242 -12.08 10.17 18.86
C LYS A 242 -13.56 10.30 18.52
N GLN A 243 -13.91 10.49 17.24
CA GLN A 243 -15.31 10.61 16.83
C GLN A 243 -16.07 9.28 16.87
N ARG A 244 -15.39 8.15 16.68
CA ARG A 244 -16.00 6.81 16.70
C ARG A 244 -16.27 6.26 18.09
N ASN A 245 -15.54 6.76 19.09
CA ASN A 245 -15.66 6.35 20.50
C ASN A 245 -16.56 7.27 21.34
N ASN A 246 -17.16 8.30 20.73
CA ASN A 246 -18.13 9.20 21.37
C ASN A 246 -19.51 9.01 20.76
#